data_AF-A0A0R0CRG3-F1
#
_entry.id   AF-A0A0R0CRG3-F1
#
_cell.length_a   1.000
_cell.length_b   1.000
_cell.length_c   1.000
_cell.angle_alpha   90.00
_cell.angle_beta   90.00
_cell.angle_gamma   90.00
#
_symmetry.space_group_name_H-M   'P 1'
#
loop_
_entity.id
_entity.type
_entity.pdbx_description
1 polymer ?
#
loop_
_entity_poly.entity_id
_entity_poly.type
_entity_poly.pdbx_seq_one_letter_code
_entity_poly.pdbx_strand_id
1 'polypeptide(L)'
;MTVEHADSRCMLVVALELSSGSQPAQAALTADDAGRLVELVGRDLATFASDLPGLDLVLAAAHFDPAEILRPGWPVHQRLDELLRRAPQRNQGPRLIAFGADAGGEIPLPLQAQPDLQGGALRVLPVLISGDAGNVERVANALEEALLERGMAAADTALLIQQAFGARVEHVRFLTHLDLAAMMSLQYQHQNLGNLWPLIETALLAADGEEWLDLDPEPLLLYRDGQARMALLGAQAWRKRHGASFGNDAETLARGFEYFQARQRQLAAVLEAHGIPVTFVYCDDQCNPREMLAS
;
A
#
# COMPACT_ATOMS: atom_id res chain seq x y z
N MET A 1 10.25 14.72 -36.56
CA MET A 1 10.46 13.48 -35.79
C MET A 1 10.29 13.88 -34.33
N THR A 2 9.04 13.88 -33.85
CA THR A 2 8.71 14.19 -32.47
C THR A 2 9.23 13.05 -31.62
N VAL A 3 10.23 13.33 -30.79
CA VAL A 3 10.61 12.43 -29.70
C VAL A 3 9.37 12.32 -28.82
N GLU A 4 8.71 11.16 -28.83
CA GLU A 4 7.82 10.78 -27.74
C GLU A 4 8.68 10.87 -26.48
N HIS A 5 8.49 11.94 -25.70
CA HIS A 5 9.03 11.97 -24.35
C HIS A 5 8.22 10.92 -23.62
N ALA A 6 8.85 9.82 -23.23
CA ALA A 6 8.21 8.82 -22.40
C ALA A 6 7.80 9.53 -21.11
N ASP A 7 6.50 9.74 -20.89
CA ASP A 7 6.01 10.35 -19.65
C ASP A 7 6.50 9.50 -18.47
N SER A 8 7.32 10.11 -17.61
CA SER A 8 7.78 9.48 -16.37
C SER A 8 6.85 9.86 -15.23
N ARG A 9 6.87 9.06 -14.16
CA ARG A 9 5.95 9.17 -13.04
C ARG A 9 6.68 9.11 -11.71
N CYS A 10 6.29 9.95 -10.78
CA CYS A 10 6.70 9.87 -9.38
C CYS A 10 5.46 9.62 -8.51
N MET A 11 5.48 8.53 -7.74
CA MET A 11 4.36 8.09 -6.90
C MET A 11 4.65 8.42 -5.44
N LEU A 12 3.72 9.16 -4.85
CA LEU A 12 3.79 9.67 -3.48
C LEU A 12 2.48 9.35 -2.75
N VAL A 13 2.49 9.59 -1.44
CA VAL A 13 1.29 9.64 -0.61
C VAL A 13 1.35 10.81 0.38
N VAL A 14 0.19 11.32 0.77
CA VAL A 14 0.01 12.07 2.02
C VAL A 14 -0.46 11.11 3.10
N ALA A 15 0.43 10.76 4.01
CA ALA A 15 0.15 9.91 5.16
C ALA A 15 -0.47 10.71 6.32
N LEU A 16 -1.55 10.16 6.86
CA LEU A 16 -2.34 10.70 7.96
C LEU A 16 -2.28 9.73 9.13
N GLU A 17 -1.57 10.10 10.19
CA GLU A 17 -1.60 9.37 11.45
C GLU A 17 -2.74 9.92 12.31
N LEU A 18 -3.81 9.15 12.42
CA LEU A 18 -5.02 9.53 13.15
C LEU A 18 -4.79 9.44 14.66
N SER A 19 -5.36 10.39 15.40
CA SER A 19 -5.36 10.29 16.86
C SER A 19 -6.10 9.04 17.33
N SER A 20 -5.70 8.48 18.47
CA SER A 20 -6.36 7.30 19.05
C SER A 20 -7.90 7.44 19.10
N GLY A 21 -8.61 6.51 18.47
CA GLY A 21 -10.09 6.49 18.41
C GLY A 21 -10.72 7.48 17.42
N SER A 22 -9.91 8.25 16.68
CA SER A 22 -10.36 9.11 15.58
C SER A 22 -10.57 8.29 14.31
N GLN A 23 -11.64 8.58 13.57
CA GLN A 23 -11.90 8.02 12.26
C GLN A 23 -12.40 9.14 11.32
N PRO A 24 -12.02 9.13 10.04
CA PRO A 24 -12.61 10.05 9.06
C PRO A 24 -14.13 9.91 9.00
N ALA A 25 -14.81 11.06 9.00
CA ALA A 25 -16.27 11.13 8.87
C ALA A 25 -16.73 10.85 7.43
N GLN A 26 -15.85 11.02 6.44
CA GLN A 26 -16.13 10.75 5.04
C GLN A 26 -14.94 10.07 4.35
N ALA A 27 -15.25 9.18 3.40
CA ALA A 27 -14.26 8.38 2.67
C ALA A 27 -13.43 9.20 1.67
N ALA A 28 -14.02 10.27 1.13
CA ALA A 28 -13.38 11.21 0.21
C ALA A 28 -13.88 12.63 0.43
N LEU A 29 -13.09 13.59 -0.02
CA LEU A 29 -13.42 15.01 0.01
C LEU A 29 -14.36 15.39 -1.13
N THR A 30 -15.08 16.47 -0.94
CA THR A 30 -15.83 17.14 -2.02
C THR A 30 -14.88 17.67 -3.09
N ALA A 31 -15.38 17.91 -4.30
CA ALA A 31 -14.58 18.51 -5.38
C ALA A 31 -13.93 19.85 -4.98
N ASP A 32 -14.64 20.70 -4.22
CA ASP A 32 -14.13 22.00 -3.77
C ASP A 32 -12.98 21.85 -2.76
N ASP A 33 -13.14 21.00 -1.74
CA ASP A 33 -12.07 20.74 -0.77
C ASP A 33 -10.89 19.98 -1.38
N ALA A 34 -11.16 19.08 -2.34
CA ALA A 34 -10.13 18.39 -3.10
C ALA A 34 -9.27 19.38 -3.90
N GLY A 35 -9.89 20.36 -4.58
CA GLY A 35 -9.20 21.43 -5.32
C GLY A 35 -8.32 22.29 -4.41
N ARG A 36 -8.86 22.71 -3.25
CA ARG A 36 -8.09 23.45 -2.25
C ARG A 36 -6.91 22.63 -1.71
N LEU A 37 -7.11 21.33 -1.50
CA LEU A 37 -6.08 20.46 -0.96
C LEU A 37 -4.93 20.23 -1.95
N VAL A 38 -5.20 20.01 -3.23
CA VAL A 38 -4.11 19.80 -4.21
C VAL A 38 -3.24 21.05 -4.40
N GLU A 39 -3.81 22.25 -4.26
CA GLU A 39 -3.03 23.50 -4.24
C GLU A 39 -2.07 23.57 -3.05
N LEU A 40 -2.55 23.24 -1.84
CA LEU A 40 -1.72 23.23 -0.64
C LEU A 40 -0.64 22.14 -0.71
N VAL A 41 -0.99 20.93 -1.16
CA VAL A 41 -0.04 19.83 -1.37
C VAL A 41 1.03 20.22 -2.38
N GLY A 42 0.64 20.81 -3.52
CA GLY A 42 1.61 21.26 -4.53
C GLY A 42 2.55 22.34 -4.01
N ARG A 43 2.03 23.31 -3.26
CA ARG A 43 2.84 24.35 -2.61
C ARG A 43 3.84 23.75 -1.62
N ASP A 44 3.40 22.84 -0.76
CA ASP A 44 4.26 22.22 0.25
C ASP A 44 5.36 21.38 -0.43
N LEU A 45 5.01 20.55 -1.41
CA LEU A 45 5.97 19.72 -2.14
C LEU A 45 7.00 20.56 -2.93
N ALA A 46 6.59 21.72 -3.46
CA ALA A 46 7.51 22.64 -4.15
C ALA A 46 8.61 23.21 -3.24
N THR A 47 8.44 23.14 -1.91
CA THR A 47 9.52 23.52 -0.96
C THR A 47 10.67 22.51 -0.93
N PHE A 48 10.43 21.27 -1.35
CA PHE A 48 11.43 20.20 -1.42
C PHE A 48 12.00 20.04 -2.83
N ALA A 49 11.22 20.32 -3.88
CA ALA A 49 11.62 20.17 -5.27
C ALA A 49 11.22 21.39 -6.11
N SER A 50 12.20 22.24 -6.46
CA SER A 50 11.98 23.51 -7.17
C SER A 50 11.41 23.36 -8.58
N ASP A 51 11.61 22.20 -9.21
CA ASP A 51 11.16 21.91 -10.57
C ASP A 51 9.70 21.42 -10.62
N LEU A 52 9.09 21.12 -9.47
CA LEU A 52 7.72 20.60 -9.37
C LEU A 52 6.65 21.49 -10.02
N PRO A 53 6.70 22.85 -9.92
CA PRO A 53 5.73 23.71 -10.61
C PRO A 53 5.71 23.56 -12.14
N GLY A 54 6.72 22.92 -12.72
CA GLY A 54 6.82 22.57 -14.13
C GLY A 54 6.14 21.26 -14.53
N LEU A 55 5.50 20.56 -13.59
CA LEU A 55 4.94 19.21 -13.76
C LEU A 55 3.47 19.12 -13.35
N ASP A 56 2.75 18.15 -13.91
CA ASP A 56 1.39 17.84 -13.46
C ASP A 56 1.44 17.19 -12.08
N LEU A 57 0.55 17.61 -11.19
CA LEU A 57 0.32 17.03 -9.86
C LEU A 57 -1.13 16.56 -9.76
N VAL A 58 -1.30 15.30 -9.39
CA VAL A 58 -2.61 14.66 -9.27
C VAL A 58 -2.79 14.10 -7.88
N LEU A 59 -3.93 14.38 -7.26
CA LEU A 59 -4.31 13.90 -5.93
C LEU A 59 -5.59 13.06 -6.01
N ALA A 60 -5.56 11.84 -5.45
CA ALA A 60 -6.78 11.18 -5.02
C ALA A 60 -7.19 11.78 -3.67
N ALA A 61 -8.27 12.55 -3.63
CA ALA A 61 -8.79 13.16 -2.41
C ALA A 61 -9.68 12.17 -1.63
N ALA A 62 -9.24 10.91 -1.55
CA ALA A 62 -9.86 9.81 -0.82
C ALA A 62 -8.79 9.11 0.03
N HIS A 63 -9.18 8.56 1.18
CA HIS A 63 -8.23 7.97 2.11
C HIS A 63 -8.22 6.43 2.03
N PHE A 64 -7.03 5.83 1.95
CA PHE A 64 -6.86 4.39 1.78
C PHE A 64 -6.10 3.78 2.94
N ASP A 65 -6.23 2.47 3.11
CA ASP A 65 -5.28 1.71 3.90
C ASP A 65 -3.94 1.64 3.15
N PRO A 66 -2.78 1.75 3.82
CA PRO A 66 -1.48 1.58 3.18
C PRO A 66 -1.36 0.30 2.34
N ALA A 67 -1.95 -0.82 2.75
CA ALA A 67 -1.91 -2.07 2.01
C ALA A 67 -2.63 -1.98 0.65
N GLU A 68 -3.65 -1.12 0.52
CA GLU A 68 -4.34 -0.88 -0.76
C GLU A 68 -3.48 -0.10 -1.75
N ILE A 69 -2.61 0.76 -1.25
CA ILE A 69 -1.67 1.53 -2.08
C ILE A 69 -0.48 0.68 -2.48
N LEU A 70 0.00 -0.15 -1.56
CA LEU A 70 1.05 -1.13 -1.76
C LEU A 70 0.50 -2.44 -2.32
N ARG A 71 -0.23 -2.37 -3.44
CA ARG A 71 -0.66 -3.55 -4.20
C ARG A 71 0.20 -3.73 -5.45
N PRO A 72 0.51 -4.97 -5.86
CA PRO A 72 1.25 -5.24 -7.09
C PRO A 72 0.68 -4.48 -8.29
N GLY A 73 1.56 -3.83 -9.05
CA GLY A 73 1.20 -3.00 -10.19
C GLY A 73 0.69 -1.59 -9.86
N TRP A 74 0.59 -1.19 -8.58
CA TRP A 74 0.24 0.17 -8.18
C TRP A 74 -1.12 0.67 -8.74
N PRO A 75 -2.22 -0.10 -8.58
CA PRO A 75 -3.46 0.11 -9.32
C PRO A 75 -4.10 1.49 -9.08
N VAL A 76 -3.93 2.06 -7.88
CA VAL A 76 -4.48 3.38 -7.55
C VAL A 76 -3.72 4.50 -8.28
N HIS A 77 -2.39 4.45 -8.30
CA HIS A 77 -1.57 5.41 -9.05
C HIS A 77 -1.72 5.22 -10.57
N GLN A 78 -1.84 3.99 -11.06
CA GLN A 78 -2.19 3.74 -12.47
C GLN A 78 -3.52 4.41 -12.85
N ARG A 79 -4.53 4.31 -11.96
CA ARG A 79 -5.82 4.97 -12.20
C ARG A 79 -5.67 6.49 -12.24
N LEU A 80 -4.89 7.09 -11.35
CA LEU A 80 -4.63 8.53 -11.38
C LEU A 80 -4.00 8.98 -12.69
N ASP A 81 -3.04 8.21 -13.21
CA ASP A 81 -2.41 8.48 -14.51
C ASP A 81 -3.41 8.38 -15.67
N GLU A 82 -4.27 7.36 -15.69
CA GLU A 82 -5.32 7.23 -16.70
C GLU A 82 -6.28 8.42 -16.68
N LEU A 83 -6.68 8.85 -15.49
CA LEU A 83 -7.58 9.99 -15.32
C LEU A 83 -6.90 11.30 -15.74
N LEU A 84 -5.62 11.48 -15.43
CA LEU A 84 -4.82 12.62 -15.87
C LEU A 84 -4.75 12.74 -17.39
N ARG A 85 -4.52 11.61 -18.08
CA ARG A 85 -4.49 11.55 -19.56
C ARG A 85 -5.83 11.87 -20.20
N ARG A 86 -6.94 11.59 -19.51
CA ARG A 86 -8.31 11.90 -19.97
C ARG A 86 -8.76 13.31 -19.60
N ALA A 87 -8.11 13.95 -18.63
CA ALA A 87 -8.45 15.30 -18.20
C ALA A 87 -8.19 16.30 -19.33
N PRO A 88 -9.10 17.26 -19.59
CA PRO A 88 -8.94 18.23 -20.67
C PRO A 88 -7.60 18.98 -20.56
N GLN A 89 -6.79 18.92 -21.62
CA GLN A 89 -5.61 19.77 -21.75
C GLN A 89 -6.10 21.19 -22.06
N ARG A 90 -6.08 22.06 -21.05
CA ARG A 90 -6.09 23.50 -21.31
C ARG A 90 -4.67 23.85 -21.73
N ASN A 91 -4.47 24.62 -22.79
CA ASN A 91 -3.15 25.10 -23.27
C ASN A 91 -2.48 26.08 -22.27
N GLN A 92 -2.44 25.73 -20.99
CA GLN A 92 -2.15 26.61 -19.84
C GLN A 92 -1.00 26.07 -18.98
N GLY A 93 -0.20 25.13 -19.49
CA GLY A 93 0.95 24.59 -18.77
C GLY A 93 0.58 23.49 -17.77
N PRO A 94 1.45 23.25 -16.76
CA PRO A 94 1.29 22.20 -15.76
C PRO A 94 -0.01 22.32 -14.96
N ARG A 95 -0.59 21.17 -14.58
CA ARG A 95 -1.93 21.08 -14.01
C ARG A 95 -1.88 20.56 -12.58
N LEU A 96 -2.67 21.18 -11.70
CA LEU A 96 -3.02 20.64 -10.39
C LEU A 96 -4.43 20.05 -10.51
N ILE A 97 -4.56 18.73 -10.32
CA ILE A 97 -5.83 18.01 -10.48
C ILE A 97 -6.12 17.20 -9.21
N ALA A 98 -7.31 17.34 -8.68
CA ALA A 98 -7.78 16.50 -7.57
C ALA A 98 -9.03 15.72 -7.99
N PHE A 99 -9.06 14.43 -7.63
CA PHE A 99 -10.23 13.58 -7.79
C PHE A 99 -10.84 13.33 -6.42
N GLY A 100 -11.94 14.03 -6.13
CA GLY A 100 -12.78 13.82 -4.95
C GLY A 100 -14.11 13.16 -5.31
N ALA A 101 -15.02 13.10 -4.34
CA ALA A 101 -16.39 12.70 -4.54
C ALA A 101 -17.14 13.75 -5.39
N ASP A 102 -18.05 13.29 -6.24
CA ASP A 102 -18.94 14.17 -6.99
C ASP A 102 -20.06 14.76 -6.11
N ALA A 103 -20.98 15.52 -6.72
CA ALA A 103 -22.10 16.14 -6.00
C ALA A 103 -23.05 15.13 -5.34
N GLY A 104 -23.07 13.88 -5.81
CA GLY A 104 -23.83 12.77 -5.22
C GLY A 104 -23.05 12.00 -4.16
N GLY A 105 -21.78 12.32 -3.91
CA GLY A 105 -20.90 11.58 -3.01
C GLY A 105 -20.23 10.36 -3.67
N GLU A 106 -20.41 10.17 -4.99
CA GLU A 106 -19.84 9.04 -5.72
C GLU A 106 -18.36 9.28 -6.02
N ILE A 107 -17.56 8.24 -5.86
CA ILE A 107 -16.11 8.27 -6.11
C ILE A 107 -15.79 7.26 -7.20
N PRO A 108 -15.02 7.58 -8.26
CA PRO A 108 -14.72 6.60 -9.30
C PRO A 108 -13.90 5.41 -8.77
N LEU A 109 -14.28 4.17 -9.09
CA LEU A 109 -13.44 3.01 -8.80
C LEU A 109 -12.11 3.05 -9.61
N PRO A 110 -11.00 2.48 -9.08
CA PRO A 110 -10.78 1.99 -7.72
C PRO A 110 -10.35 3.08 -6.71
N LEU A 111 -10.72 4.35 -6.87
CA LEU A 111 -10.41 5.41 -5.91
C LEU A 111 -11.27 5.35 -4.63
N GLN A 112 -11.86 4.20 -4.33
CA GLN A 112 -12.62 3.92 -3.12
C GLN A 112 -11.84 2.91 -2.28
N ALA A 113 -11.68 3.20 -1.00
CA ALA A 113 -11.11 2.24 -0.06
C ALA A 113 -12.06 1.05 0.16
N GLN A 114 -11.50 -0.15 0.26
CA GLN A 114 -12.24 -1.36 0.56
C GLN A 114 -12.85 -1.27 1.97
N PRO A 115 -14.14 -1.63 2.14
CA PRO A 115 -14.82 -1.58 3.44
C PRO A 115 -14.08 -2.35 4.54
N ASP A 116 -13.53 -3.51 4.21
CA ASP A 116 -12.85 -4.39 5.18
C ASP A 116 -11.48 -3.85 5.63
N LEU A 117 -10.94 -2.85 4.94
CA LEU A 117 -9.67 -2.17 5.26
C LEU A 117 -9.90 -0.75 5.81
N GLN A 118 -11.13 -0.43 6.22
CA GLN A 118 -11.41 0.82 6.92
C GLN A 118 -11.00 0.71 8.39
N GLY A 119 -10.48 1.80 8.97
CA GLY A 119 -10.29 1.93 10.42
C GLY A 119 -8.85 1.82 10.94
N GLY A 120 -7.86 1.59 10.08
CA GLY A 120 -6.45 1.71 10.46
C GLY A 120 -6.09 3.12 10.96
N ALA A 121 -5.20 3.21 11.96
CA ALA A 121 -4.74 4.48 12.52
C ALA A 121 -3.90 5.29 11.51
N LEU A 122 -3.28 4.61 10.54
CA LEU A 122 -2.60 5.24 9.42
C LEU A 122 -3.50 5.18 8.19
N ARG A 123 -3.82 6.34 7.61
CA ARG A 123 -4.50 6.47 6.32
C ARG A 123 -3.60 7.19 5.34
N VAL A 124 -3.79 6.96 4.04
CA VAL A 124 -2.97 7.59 3.00
C VAL A 124 -3.82 8.16 1.88
N LEU A 125 -3.43 9.32 1.33
CA LEU A 125 -3.97 9.90 0.11
C LEU A 125 -2.94 9.77 -1.02
N PRO A 126 -3.23 9.05 -2.11
CA PRO A 126 -2.34 8.90 -3.25
C PRO A 126 -2.08 10.23 -3.98
N VAL A 127 -0.81 10.47 -4.29
CA VAL A 127 -0.36 11.60 -5.10
C VAL A 127 0.51 11.09 -6.26
N LEU A 128 0.31 11.63 -7.45
CA LEU A 128 1.07 11.32 -8.65
C LEU A 128 1.63 12.61 -9.25
N ILE A 129 2.93 12.64 -9.53
CA ILE A 129 3.57 13.68 -10.34
C ILE A 129 3.88 13.08 -11.71
N SER A 130 3.58 13.82 -12.78
CA SER A 130 3.77 13.36 -14.17
C SER A 130 4.19 14.51 -15.08
N GLY A 131 4.91 14.18 -16.16
CA GLY A 131 5.36 15.13 -17.18
C GLY A 131 6.67 14.70 -17.83
N ASP A 132 7.46 15.67 -18.27
CA ASP A 132 8.76 15.43 -18.90
C ASP A 132 9.66 14.53 -18.04
N ALA A 133 10.20 13.48 -18.65
CA ALA A 133 10.96 12.44 -17.94
C ALA A 133 12.12 13.00 -17.12
N GLY A 134 12.90 13.91 -17.70
CA GLY A 134 14.07 14.48 -17.05
C GLY A 134 13.70 15.38 -15.88
N ASN A 135 12.60 16.11 -15.99
CA ASN A 135 12.08 16.92 -14.89
C ASN A 135 11.52 16.05 -13.76
N VAL A 136 10.73 15.01 -14.10
CA VAL A 136 10.16 14.08 -13.11
C VAL A 136 11.26 13.34 -12.36
N GLU A 137 12.31 12.88 -13.03
CA GLU A 137 13.43 12.20 -12.38
C GLU A 137 14.14 13.11 -11.37
N ARG A 138 14.39 14.37 -11.72
CA ARG A 138 15.00 15.34 -10.79
C ARG A 138 14.11 15.61 -9.57
N VAL A 139 12.80 15.75 -9.78
CA VAL A 139 11.83 15.94 -8.70
C VAL A 139 11.76 14.69 -7.82
N ALA A 140 11.69 13.50 -8.41
CA ALA A 140 11.64 12.24 -7.68
C ALA A 140 12.86 12.05 -6.76
N ASN A 141 14.07 12.29 -7.28
CA ASN A 141 15.31 12.20 -6.50
C ASN A 141 15.34 13.21 -5.35
N ALA A 142 14.93 14.47 -5.60
CA ALA A 142 14.89 15.50 -4.57
C ALA A 142 13.86 15.17 -3.46
N LEU A 143 12.72 14.60 -3.83
CA LEU A 143 11.69 14.19 -2.87
C LEU A 143 12.12 12.97 -2.05
N GLU A 144 12.70 11.95 -2.67
CA GLU A 144 13.22 10.76 -1.97
C GLU A 144 14.26 11.15 -0.91
N GLU A 145 15.18 12.08 -1.23
CA GLU A 145 16.18 12.55 -0.27
C GLU A 145 15.56 13.41 0.86
N ALA A 146 14.55 14.23 0.55
CA ALA A 146 14.04 15.22 1.49
C ALA A 146 12.94 14.70 2.43
N LEU A 147 12.04 13.84 1.94
CA LEU A 147 10.78 13.53 2.62
C LEU A 147 10.96 12.63 3.85
N LEU A 148 11.99 11.79 3.86
CA LEU A 148 12.29 10.90 5.00
C LEU A 148 12.44 11.71 6.30
N GLU A 149 13.21 12.80 6.27
CA GLU A 149 13.49 13.64 7.44
C GLU A 149 12.53 14.83 7.58
N ARG A 150 12.15 15.47 6.46
CA ARG A 150 11.47 16.78 6.47
C ARG A 150 10.05 16.75 5.90
N GLY A 151 9.51 15.57 5.58
CA GLY A 151 8.24 15.43 4.86
C GLY A 151 6.98 15.87 5.60
N MET A 152 7.05 16.55 6.74
CA MET A 152 5.84 17.04 7.43
C MET A 152 5.12 18.09 6.57
N ALA A 153 3.80 17.95 6.46
CA ALA A 153 2.98 18.94 5.75
C ALA A 153 2.92 20.26 6.54
N ALA A 154 2.67 21.36 5.83
CA ALA A 154 2.45 22.65 6.47
C ALA A 154 1.18 22.63 7.33
N ALA A 155 1.12 23.53 8.31
CA ALA A 155 0.06 23.55 9.32
C ALA A 155 -1.34 23.76 8.72
N ASP A 156 -1.46 24.56 7.66
CA ASP A 156 -2.72 24.82 6.96
C ASP A 156 -3.15 23.64 6.08
N THR A 157 -2.21 22.92 5.46
CA THR A 157 -2.47 21.64 4.78
C THR A 157 -3.05 20.62 5.77
N ALA A 158 -2.40 20.46 6.92
CA ALA A 158 -2.88 19.56 7.97
C ALA A 158 -4.24 20.00 8.53
N LEU A 159 -4.46 21.30 8.72
CA LEU A 159 -5.73 21.83 9.18
C LEU A 159 -6.87 21.57 8.17
N LEU A 160 -6.63 21.79 6.88
CA LEU A 160 -7.61 21.51 5.84
C LEU A 160 -7.98 20.03 5.81
N ILE A 161 -6.99 19.13 5.87
CA ILE A 161 -7.23 17.69 5.91
C ILE A 161 -8.11 17.30 7.10
N GLN A 162 -7.78 17.78 8.30
CA GLN A 162 -8.57 17.47 9.50
C GLN A 162 -10.02 17.96 9.39
N GLN A 163 -10.21 19.20 8.94
CA GLN A 163 -11.54 19.80 8.78
C GLN A 163 -12.34 19.09 7.70
N ALA A 164 -11.73 18.84 6.55
CA ALA A 164 -12.40 18.27 5.40
C ALA A 164 -12.75 16.80 5.65
N PHE A 165 -11.85 15.97 6.19
CA PHE A 165 -12.19 14.58 6.53
C PHE A 165 -13.00 14.44 7.82
N GLY A 166 -13.09 15.47 8.65
CA GLY A 166 -13.76 15.38 9.95
C GLY A 166 -13.03 14.47 10.94
N ALA A 167 -11.72 14.30 10.80
CA ALA A 167 -10.88 13.48 11.66
C ALA A 167 -9.83 14.31 12.40
N ARG A 168 -9.50 13.89 13.62
CA ARG A 168 -8.29 14.35 14.32
C ARG A 168 -7.07 13.58 13.82
N VAL A 169 -6.03 14.32 13.47
CA VAL A 169 -4.78 13.79 12.91
C VAL A 169 -3.62 14.30 13.76
N GLU A 170 -2.77 13.40 14.22
CA GLU A 170 -1.56 13.72 14.97
C GLU A 170 -0.45 14.20 14.02
N HIS A 171 -0.25 13.48 12.91
CA HIS A 171 0.75 13.82 11.91
C HIS A 171 0.20 13.74 10.49
N VAL A 172 0.53 14.76 9.69
CA VAL A 172 0.34 14.75 8.24
C VAL A 172 1.71 14.86 7.61
N ARG A 173 2.09 13.88 6.78
CA ARG A 173 3.39 13.87 6.11
C ARG A 173 3.32 13.33 4.70
N PHE A 174 4.20 13.82 3.84
CA PHE A 174 4.45 13.27 2.52
C PHE A 174 5.46 12.13 2.63
N LEU A 175 5.20 11.05 1.89
CA LEU A 175 6.11 9.91 1.74
C LEU A 175 6.19 9.55 0.27
N THR A 176 7.33 9.06 -0.18
CA THR A 176 7.36 8.31 -1.44
C THR A 176 6.68 6.95 -1.25
N HIS A 177 6.26 6.31 -2.33
CA HIS A 177 5.72 4.95 -2.23
C HIS A 177 6.74 3.94 -1.66
N LEU A 178 8.04 4.18 -1.86
CA LEU A 178 9.12 3.36 -1.29
C LEU A 178 9.28 3.63 0.21
N ASP A 179 9.21 4.89 0.65
CA ASP A 179 9.17 5.22 2.09
C ASP A 179 7.96 4.58 2.78
N LEU A 180 6.79 4.61 2.14
CA LEU A 180 5.59 3.94 2.66
C LEU A 180 5.81 2.43 2.79
N ALA A 181 6.43 1.80 1.79
CA ALA A 181 6.76 0.38 1.82
C ALA A 181 7.75 0.05 2.96
N ALA A 182 8.81 0.83 3.11
CA ALA A 182 9.78 0.68 4.20
C ALA A 182 9.12 0.83 5.58
N MET A 183 8.24 1.82 5.74
CA MET A 183 7.48 2.01 6.98
C MET A 183 6.57 0.81 7.28
N MET A 184 5.85 0.30 6.27
CA MET A 184 4.98 -0.89 6.43
C MET A 184 5.78 -2.15 6.80
N SER A 185 6.96 -2.34 6.21
CA SER A 185 7.88 -3.42 6.58
C SER A 185 8.22 -3.40 8.08
N LEU A 186 8.62 -2.23 8.61
CA LEU A 186 8.92 -2.04 10.03
C LEU A 186 7.69 -2.27 10.91
N GLN A 187 6.52 -1.78 10.49
CA GLN A 187 5.27 -2.00 11.22
C GLN A 187 4.91 -3.49 11.32
N TYR A 188 5.06 -4.25 10.25
CA TYR A 188 4.85 -5.69 10.28
C TYR A 188 5.89 -6.41 11.12
N GLN A 189 7.15 -5.97 11.13
CA GLN A 189 8.16 -6.50 12.03
C GLN A 189 7.74 -6.35 13.49
N HIS A 190 7.27 -5.17 13.91
CA HIS A 190 6.77 -4.93 15.27
C HIS A 190 5.50 -5.73 15.63
N GLN A 191 4.73 -6.16 14.63
CA GLN A 191 3.51 -6.96 14.81
C GLN A 191 3.75 -8.48 14.69
N ASN A 192 5.01 -8.94 14.63
CA ASN A 192 5.37 -10.35 14.39
C ASN A 192 4.83 -10.90 13.06
N LEU A 193 4.81 -10.04 12.05
CA LEU A 193 4.43 -10.31 10.66
C LEU A 193 5.57 -10.03 9.67
N GLY A 194 6.75 -9.60 10.15
CA GLY A 194 7.88 -9.21 9.30
C GLY A 194 8.35 -10.30 8.33
N ASN A 195 8.18 -11.58 8.69
CA ASN A 195 8.52 -12.71 7.82
C ASN A 195 7.67 -12.78 6.53
N LEU A 196 6.53 -12.08 6.48
CA LEU A 196 5.69 -12.00 5.31
C LEU A 196 6.15 -10.92 4.33
N TRP A 197 6.90 -9.91 4.81
CA TRP A 197 7.33 -8.78 3.99
C TRP A 197 8.09 -9.18 2.73
N PRO A 198 9.06 -10.13 2.75
CA PRO A 198 9.76 -10.53 1.53
C PRO A 198 8.83 -10.99 0.39
N LEU A 199 7.73 -11.68 0.71
CA LEU A 199 6.74 -12.10 -0.30
C LEU A 199 5.99 -10.89 -0.87
N ILE A 200 5.60 -9.94 -0.01
CA ILE A 200 4.91 -8.71 -0.40
C ILE A 200 5.84 -7.83 -1.24
N GLU A 201 7.09 -7.65 -0.81
CA GLU A 201 8.12 -6.88 -1.49
C GLU A 201 8.45 -7.45 -2.87
N THR A 202 8.60 -8.77 -2.96
CA THR A 202 8.78 -9.46 -4.24
C THR A 202 7.59 -9.18 -5.16
N ALA A 203 6.35 -9.31 -4.65
CA ALA A 203 5.17 -9.01 -5.44
C ALA A 203 5.07 -7.55 -5.91
N LEU A 204 5.63 -6.59 -5.14
CA LEU A 204 5.61 -5.17 -5.48
C LEU A 204 6.70 -4.77 -6.48
N LEU A 205 7.91 -5.30 -6.30
CA LEU A 205 9.12 -4.80 -6.97
C LEU A 205 9.70 -5.77 -8.00
N ALA A 206 9.35 -7.05 -7.91
CA ALA A 206 9.82 -8.13 -8.78
C ALA A 206 8.67 -9.08 -9.12
N ALA A 207 7.68 -8.59 -9.89
CA ALA A 207 6.44 -9.33 -10.16
C ALA A 207 6.63 -10.73 -10.77
N ASP A 208 7.71 -10.93 -11.54
CA ASP A 208 8.09 -12.24 -12.11
C ASP A 208 9.01 -13.07 -11.17
N GLY A 209 9.23 -12.58 -9.96
CA GLY A 209 10.06 -13.19 -8.93
C GLY A 209 9.36 -14.34 -8.20
N GLU A 210 10.17 -15.09 -7.46
CA GLU A 210 9.74 -16.19 -6.60
C GLU A 210 10.28 -15.94 -5.18
N GLU A 211 9.45 -16.15 -4.15
CA GLU A 211 9.87 -15.98 -2.76
C GLU A 211 9.22 -17.04 -1.84
N TRP A 212 9.98 -17.55 -0.87
CA TRP A 212 9.54 -18.61 0.04
C TRP A 212 9.44 -18.10 1.47
N LEU A 213 8.34 -18.40 2.16
CA LEU A 213 8.31 -18.39 3.62
C LEU A 213 8.40 -19.84 4.11
N ASP A 214 9.60 -20.27 4.49
CA ASP A 214 9.87 -21.60 5.06
C ASP A 214 10.64 -21.46 6.38
N LEU A 215 9.92 -21.01 7.42
CA LEU A 215 10.45 -20.85 8.76
C LEU A 215 9.58 -21.62 9.75
N ASP A 216 10.19 -22.38 10.66
CA ASP A 216 9.45 -23.01 11.76
C ASP A 216 9.11 -21.95 12.84
N PRO A 217 7.88 -21.89 13.38
CA PRO A 217 6.69 -22.71 13.10
C PRO A 217 5.67 -22.03 12.16
N GLU A 218 6.11 -21.12 11.29
CA GLU A 218 5.22 -20.41 10.36
C GLU A 218 4.63 -21.35 9.30
N PRO A 219 3.43 -21.03 8.77
CA PRO A 219 2.91 -21.68 7.57
C PRO A 219 3.91 -21.62 6.42
N LEU A 220 4.05 -22.72 5.68
CA LEU A 220 4.86 -22.75 4.47
C LEU A 220 4.13 -22.00 3.35
N LEU A 221 4.77 -20.99 2.77
CA LEU A 221 4.28 -20.29 1.59
C LEU A 221 5.29 -20.24 0.45
N LEU A 222 4.77 -20.16 -0.76
CA LEU A 222 5.49 -19.80 -1.98
C LEU A 222 4.74 -18.67 -2.69
N TYR A 223 5.38 -17.54 -2.91
CA TYR A 223 4.92 -16.55 -3.88
C TYR A 223 5.52 -16.86 -5.25
N ARG A 224 4.66 -16.99 -6.28
CA ARG A 224 5.05 -17.14 -7.69
C ARG A 224 3.87 -16.79 -8.59
N ASP A 225 4.13 -16.26 -9.78
CA ASP A 225 3.12 -15.98 -10.81
C ASP A 225 1.98 -15.08 -10.30
N GLY A 226 2.31 -14.09 -9.47
CA GLY A 226 1.33 -13.14 -8.93
C GLY A 226 0.43 -13.66 -7.80
N GLN A 227 0.67 -14.86 -7.27
CA GLN A 227 -0.12 -15.45 -6.19
C GLN A 227 0.75 -16.10 -5.11
N ALA A 228 0.21 -16.20 -3.90
CA ALA A 228 0.81 -16.97 -2.81
C ALA A 228 0.13 -18.33 -2.68
N ARG A 229 0.92 -19.40 -2.70
CA ARG A 229 0.45 -20.77 -2.42
C ARG A 229 0.83 -21.11 -0.99
N MET A 230 -0.15 -21.46 -0.18
CA MET A 230 0.06 -21.80 1.24
C MET A 230 -0.21 -23.29 1.46
N ALA A 231 0.70 -23.98 2.13
CA ALA A 231 0.49 -25.38 2.47
C ALA A 231 -0.61 -25.53 3.53
N LEU A 232 -1.66 -26.29 3.20
CA LEU A 232 -2.73 -26.67 4.12
C LEU A 232 -2.41 -28.06 4.69
N LEU A 233 -1.79 -28.08 5.87
CA LEU A 233 -1.36 -29.30 6.55
C LEU A 233 -2.49 -29.88 7.42
N GLY A 234 -2.77 -31.17 7.24
CA GLY A 234 -3.55 -31.93 8.22
C GLY A 234 -2.78 -32.13 9.54
N ALA A 235 -3.47 -32.48 10.63
CA ALA A 235 -2.86 -32.58 11.96
C ALA A 235 -1.63 -33.51 12.02
N GLN A 236 -1.64 -34.63 11.28
CA GLN A 236 -0.49 -35.55 11.22
C GLN A 236 0.70 -34.95 10.46
N ALA A 237 0.45 -34.34 9.31
CA ALA A 237 1.48 -33.67 8.51
C ALA A 237 2.08 -32.47 9.25
N TRP A 238 1.23 -31.67 9.92
CA TRP A 238 1.66 -30.59 10.81
C TRP A 238 2.51 -31.10 11.95
N ARG A 239 2.09 -32.16 12.66
CA ARG A 239 2.88 -32.74 13.76
C ARG A 239 4.24 -33.25 13.29
N LYS A 240 4.32 -33.86 12.12
CA LYS A 240 5.58 -34.34 11.53
C LYS A 240 6.54 -33.18 11.22
N ARG A 241 6.01 -32.03 10.79
CA ARG A 241 6.80 -30.86 10.39
C ARG A 241 7.19 -29.96 11.56
N HIS A 242 6.25 -29.67 12.45
CA HIS A 242 6.38 -28.65 13.51
C HIS A 242 6.37 -29.24 14.93
N GLY A 243 5.92 -30.50 15.11
CA GLY A 243 5.65 -31.06 16.43
C GLY A 243 6.85 -31.12 17.37
N ALA A 244 8.08 -31.20 16.84
CA ALA A 244 9.30 -31.15 17.64
C ALA A 244 9.42 -29.85 18.46
N SER A 245 8.85 -28.75 17.96
CA SER A 245 8.88 -27.42 18.60
C SER A 245 7.82 -27.23 19.69
N PHE A 246 6.84 -28.14 19.80
CA PHE A 246 5.69 -28.03 20.71
C PHE A 246 5.63 -29.14 21.77
N GLY A 247 6.64 -30.02 21.86
CA GLY A 247 6.65 -31.14 22.81
C GLY A 247 5.82 -32.34 22.37
N ASN A 248 5.62 -33.31 23.27
CA ASN A 248 5.06 -34.63 22.92
C ASN A 248 3.69 -34.94 23.52
N ASP A 249 3.18 -34.11 24.44
CA ASP A 249 1.86 -34.34 25.04
C ASP A 249 0.73 -33.91 24.08
N ALA A 250 -0.39 -34.64 24.15
CA ALA A 250 -1.49 -34.48 23.21
C ALA A 250 -2.17 -33.11 23.31
N GLU A 251 -2.26 -32.54 24.52
CA GLU A 251 -2.92 -31.26 24.76
C GLU A 251 -2.11 -30.09 24.18
N THR A 252 -0.80 -30.08 24.39
CA THR A 252 0.08 -29.05 23.82
C THR A 252 0.14 -29.13 22.30
N LEU A 253 0.17 -30.34 21.73
CA LEU A 253 0.10 -30.52 20.28
C LEU A 253 -1.22 -30.04 19.68
N ALA A 254 -2.36 -30.30 20.36
CA ALA A 254 -3.67 -29.81 19.89
C ALA A 254 -3.72 -28.28 19.88
N ARG A 255 -3.29 -27.63 20.97
CA ARG A 255 -3.22 -26.16 21.05
C ARG A 255 -2.24 -25.56 20.04
N GLY A 256 -1.10 -26.21 19.81
CA GLY A 256 -0.13 -25.80 18.79
C GLY A 256 -0.73 -25.83 17.38
N PHE A 257 -1.52 -26.85 17.05
CA PHE A 257 -2.20 -26.94 15.76
C PHE A 257 -3.27 -25.86 15.59
N GLU A 258 -4.07 -25.58 16.63
CA GLU A 258 -5.05 -24.49 16.60
C GLU A 258 -4.39 -23.13 16.39
N TYR A 259 -3.28 -22.87 17.09
CA TYR A 259 -2.47 -21.67 16.88
C TYR A 259 -1.95 -21.58 15.45
N PHE A 260 -1.42 -22.68 14.90
CA PHE A 260 -0.97 -22.74 13.51
C PHE A 260 -2.09 -22.40 12.51
N GLN A 261 -3.29 -22.96 12.70
CA GLN A 261 -4.44 -22.65 11.84
C GLN A 261 -4.87 -21.18 11.95
N ALA A 262 -4.78 -20.58 13.14
CA ALA A 262 -5.00 -19.15 13.32
C ALA A 262 -3.93 -18.32 12.59
N ARG A 263 -2.65 -18.72 12.65
CA ARG A 263 -1.56 -18.08 11.91
C ARG A 263 -1.77 -18.18 10.40
N GLN A 264 -2.23 -19.31 9.86
CA GLN A 264 -2.58 -19.43 8.43
C GLN A 264 -3.62 -18.38 8.00
N ARG A 265 -4.71 -18.23 8.76
CA ARG A 265 -5.73 -17.22 8.46
C ARG A 265 -5.19 -15.80 8.57
N GLN A 266 -4.34 -15.53 9.56
CA GLN A 266 -3.72 -14.21 9.74
C GLN A 266 -2.82 -13.85 8.55
N LEU A 267 -1.90 -14.73 8.15
CA LEU A 267 -1.00 -14.46 7.03
C LEU A 267 -1.78 -14.34 5.71
N ALA A 268 -2.80 -15.17 5.50
CA ALA A 268 -3.63 -15.08 4.31
C ALA A 268 -4.35 -13.72 4.21
N ALA A 269 -4.96 -13.27 5.31
CA ALA A 269 -5.66 -11.98 5.35
C ALA A 269 -4.73 -10.78 5.04
N VAL A 270 -3.47 -10.81 5.52
CA VAL A 270 -2.51 -9.75 5.22
C VAL A 270 -2.11 -9.75 3.74
N LEU A 271 -1.87 -10.93 3.15
CA LEU A 271 -1.58 -11.04 1.71
C LEU A 271 -2.75 -10.55 0.85
N GLU A 272 -3.98 -10.94 1.22
CA GLU A 272 -5.20 -10.51 0.53
C GLU A 272 -5.42 -8.99 0.64
N ALA A 273 -5.09 -8.37 1.78
CA ALA A 273 -5.12 -6.91 1.93
C ALA A 273 -4.19 -6.21 0.93
N HIS A 274 -3.01 -6.79 0.68
CA HIS A 274 -2.06 -6.38 -0.36
C HIS A 274 -2.46 -6.83 -1.78
N GLY A 275 -3.65 -7.40 -1.97
CA GLY A 275 -4.13 -7.84 -3.27
C GLY A 275 -3.36 -9.04 -3.84
N ILE A 276 -2.67 -9.81 -2.99
CA ILE A 276 -1.97 -11.05 -3.36
C ILE A 276 -2.92 -12.22 -3.09
N PRO A 277 -3.46 -12.89 -4.11
CA PRO A 277 -4.36 -14.02 -3.91
C PRO A 277 -3.67 -15.18 -3.20
N VAL A 278 -4.39 -15.85 -2.30
CA VAL A 278 -3.87 -16.99 -1.54
C VAL A 278 -4.57 -18.28 -1.97
N THR A 279 -3.80 -19.23 -2.49
CA THR A 279 -4.26 -20.57 -2.85
C THR A 279 -3.79 -21.59 -1.80
N PHE A 280 -4.73 -22.28 -1.16
CA PHE A 280 -4.43 -23.33 -0.20
C PHE A 280 -4.18 -24.66 -0.90
N VAL A 281 -3.01 -25.25 -0.68
CA VAL A 281 -2.60 -26.54 -1.27
C VAL A 281 -2.61 -27.62 -0.20
N TYR A 282 -3.53 -28.57 -0.31
CA TYR A 282 -3.61 -29.68 0.64
C TYR A 282 -2.35 -30.55 0.59
N CYS A 283 -1.72 -30.72 1.74
CA CYS A 283 -0.52 -31.54 1.90
C CYS A 283 -0.80 -32.60 2.97
N ASP A 284 -0.82 -33.87 2.55
CA ASP A 284 -0.90 -35.02 3.46
C ASP A 284 0.46 -35.32 4.10
N ASP A 285 0.54 -36.40 4.89
CA ASP A 285 1.75 -36.80 5.61
C ASP A 285 2.78 -37.53 4.73
N GLN A 286 2.41 -37.86 3.48
CA GLN A 286 3.21 -38.62 2.52
C GLN A 286 3.88 -37.71 1.48
N CYS A 287 3.28 -36.57 1.16
CA CYS A 287 3.80 -35.59 0.22
C CYS A 287 4.85 -34.66 0.86
N ASN A 288 5.80 -34.17 0.06
CA ASN A 288 6.68 -33.07 0.44
C ASN A 288 5.96 -31.73 0.17
N PRO A 289 5.62 -30.92 1.19
CA PRO A 289 4.90 -29.67 0.99
C PRO A 289 5.61 -28.69 0.06
N ARG A 290 6.95 -28.64 0.06
CA ARG A 290 7.69 -27.76 -0.87
C ARG A 290 7.49 -28.17 -2.32
N GLU A 291 7.49 -29.46 -2.62
CA GLU A 291 7.26 -29.95 -3.99
C GLU A 291 5.82 -29.67 -4.43
N MET A 292 4.85 -29.83 -3.53
CA MET A 292 3.43 -29.54 -3.78
C MET A 292 3.15 -28.05 -4.03
N LEU A 293 3.90 -27.14 -3.39
CA LEU A 293 3.78 -25.71 -3.66
C LEU A 293 4.50 -25.31 -4.96
N ALA A 294 5.59 -25.98 -5.31
CA ALA A 294 6.35 -25.68 -6.52
C ALA A 294 5.71 -26.21 -7.82
N SER A 295 4.87 -27.27 -7.74
CA SER A 295 4.19 -27.90 -8.89
C SER A 295 3.06 -27.05 -9.43
#